data_AF-A0A8C5RKG8-F1
#
_entry.id   AF-A0A8C5RKG8-F1
#
_cell.length_a   1.000
_cell.length_b   1.000
_cell.length_c   1.000
_cell.angle_alpha   90.00
_cell.angle_beta   90.00
_cell.angle_gamma   90.00
#
_symmetry.space_group_name_H-M   'P 1'
#
loop_
_entity.id
_entity.type
_entity.pdbx_description
1 polymer ?
#
loop_
_entity_poly.entity_id
_entity_poly.type
_entity_poly.pdbx_seq_one_letter_code
_entity_poly.pdbx_strand_id
1 'polypeptide(L)'
;TTLRNKHPLSFLIFILLSFPWLLHLPLDRSGNVLCYKTFDEISGTCSNLLGAGVSQEDCCLNSKYGFQLTENGACQSCRGAQWSKWASWSACSVSCTEGVQRRSRICYGYHEGTCPIGTRGKEMKSCLLKECCPVMGGWSEWSAWKPCSVTCQTGTQLRERTCTNPTPVCGGTCTGYSRETKPCDTSQICPTHGNWGSWGPWQPCSQTCSIEGSARQPQQQRSRPCNNPPPSLNPLGKPCPGPSQESKSCTGLPNCPRDGNWGGWKLLQPCTVTCGVGQILQKRLCDNPPPKHGGKNCLGEDVRRQPCTVKVPCPVDGHWDEWGPWKPCSRYSFEIECEEIPASQMRNRKCIGRRYDGKPCEGLRSESRVCYSFEGCPCEYWESEKVQRASYSDQGFLDQGLPTFWTSGITKLIILDPRDHKPVLMERKRSCYYCRVSHKISPGLFWSPGKAARTSFRG
;
A
#
# COMPACT_ATOMS: atom_id res chain seq x y z
N THR A 1 63.64 -54.96 49.56
CA THR A 1 64.61 -54.00 48.99
C THR A 1 64.65 -52.77 49.89
N THR A 2 65.41 -52.79 51.00
CA THR A 2 66.81 -52.29 51.14
C THR A 2 66.91 -50.79 50.77
N LEU A 3 67.26 -49.82 51.63
CA LEU A 3 68.32 -49.83 52.65
C LEU A 3 68.08 -48.84 53.82
N ARG A 4 68.65 -49.27 54.95
CA ARG A 4 68.97 -48.61 56.22
C ARG A 4 70.24 -47.74 56.08
N ASN A 5 70.41 -46.72 56.94
CA ASN A 5 71.66 -46.27 57.60
C ASN A 5 71.28 -45.09 58.52
N LYS A 6 71.22 -45.13 59.86
CA LYS A 6 72.21 -45.34 60.95
C LYS A 6 73.41 -44.35 60.96
N HIS A 7 73.30 -43.33 61.85
CA HIS A 7 74.21 -42.72 62.87
C HIS A 7 75.72 -43.12 62.91
N PRO A 8 76.67 -42.38 63.58
CA PRO A 8 76.51 -41.64 64.86
C PRO A 8 77.40 -40.38 65.14
N LEU A 9 77.23 -39.85 66.37
CA LEU A 9 78.06 -38.87 67.11
C LEU A 9 79.49 -39.37 67.44
N SER A 10 80.45 -38.44 67.58
CA SER A 10 81.58 -38.38 68.55
C SER A 10 82.34 -37.04 68.33
N PHE A 11 82.89 -36.25 69.27
CA PHE A 11 83.75 -36.51 70.43
C PHE A 11 83.77 -35.30 71.38
N LEU A 12 83.87 -35.55 72.69
CA LEU A 12 84.35 -34.66 73.77
C LEU A 12 85.89 -34.60 73.75
N ILE A 13 86.50 -33.49 74.25
CA ILE A 13 87.74 -33.48 75.06
C ILE A 13 87.90 -32.13 75.79
N PHE A 14 88.12 -32.22 77.10
CA PHE A 14 88.51 -31.19 78.06
C PHE A 14 89.97 -30.71 77.84
N ILE A 15 90.35 -29.52 78.33
CA ILE A 15 91.44 -29.31 79.32
C ILE A 15 91.57 -27.81 79.66
N LEU A 16 91.46 -27.53 80.96
CA LEU A 16 91.81 -26.31 81.66
C LEU A 16 93.32 -26.30 81.96
N LEU A 17 94.02 -25.19 81.74
CA LEU A 17 95.30 -24.88 82.39
C LEU A 17 95.43 -23.38 82.72
N SER A 18 95.26 -23.09 84.02
CA SER A 18 96.07 -22.22 84.89
C SER A 18 96.69 -20.89 84.39
N PHE A 19 96.20 -19.80 84.98
CA PHE A 19 96.85 -18.50 85.31
C PHE A 19 98.26 -18.67 85.92
N PRO A 20 99.22 -17.68 85.86
CA PRO A 20 99.03 -16.37 86.52
C PRO A 20 99.79 -15.13 85.99
N TRP A 21 99.19 -13.96 86.29
CA TRP A 21 99.78 -12.72 86.79
C TRP A 21 101.17 -12.29 86.30
N LEU A 22 101.21 -11.27 85.46
CA LEU A 22 102.31 -10.31 85.41
C LEU A 22 101.75 -8.89 85.23
N LEU A 23 101.99 -8.09 86.27
CA LEU A 23 102.23 -6.66 86.27
C LEU A 23 101.02 -5.73 86.01
N HIS A 24 100.54 -5.19 87.14
CA HIS A 24 100.06 -3.81 87.24
C HIS A 24 101.04 -2.86 86.55
N LEU A 25 100.63 -2.35 85.38
CA LEU A 25 101.01 -1.02 84.93
C LEU A 25 99.94 -0.05 85.43
N PRO A 26 100.29 1.08 86.06
CA PRO A 26 99.34 2.16 86.24
C PRO A 26 99.13 2.74 84.84
N LEU A 27 98.03 2.38 84.18
CA LEU A 27 97.57 3.16 83.04
C LEU A 27 97.07 4.48 83.62
N ASP A 28 97.93 5.50 83.48
CA ASP A 28 97.55 6.89 83.65
C ASP A 28 96.24 7.14 82.92
N ARG A 29 95.24 7.44 83.74
CA ARG A 29 93.85 7.66 83.37
C ARG A 29 93.75 9.09 82.84
N SER A 30 94.13 9.31 81.58
CA SER A 30 93.66 10.48 80.83
C SER A 30 93.11 10.03 79.47
N GLY A 31 92.00 9.29 79.53
CA GLY A 31 91.23 8.96 78.33
C GLY A 31 90.55 10.23 77.83
N ASN A 32 91.10 10.82 76.79
CA ASN A 32 90.46 11.91 76.07
C ASN A 32 89.11 11.43 75.52
N VAL A 33 88.03 12.06 75.95
CA VAL A 33 86.67 11.72 75.52
C VAL A 33 86.13 12.73 74.53
N LEU A 34 85.15 12.30 73.74
CA LEU A 34 84.29 13.19 72.97
C LEU A 34 83.22 13.73 73.91
N CYS A 35 83.22 15.03 74.18
CA CYS A 35 82.30 15.67 75.12
C CYS A 35 81.12 16.30 74.39
N TYR A 36 79.90 16.06 74.86
CA TYR A 36 78.66 16.49 74.21
C TYR A 36 77.79 17.29 75.17
N LYS A 37 77.18 18.36 74.66
CA LYS A 37 76.36 19.28 75.44
C LYS A 37 75.04 18.65 75.91
N THR A 38 74.50 17.71 75.14
CA THR A 38 73.19 17.12 75.41
C THR A 38 73.23 15.60 75.31
N PHE A 39 72.73 14.96 76.36
CA PHE A 39 72.49 13.53 76.42
C PHE A 39 70.98 13.26 76.34
N ASP A 40 70.52 12.52 75.33
CA ASP A 40 69.13 12.08 75.25
C ASP A 40 68.95 10.76 75.98
N GLU A 41 68.21 10.81 77.07
CA GLU A 41 67.93 9.67 77.95
C GLU A 41 67.04 8.60 77.29
N ILE A 42 66.30 8.91 76.22
CA ILE A 42 65.37 7.97 75.57
C ILE A 42 66.08 7.17 74.47
N SER A 43 66.85 7.87 73.61
CA SER A 43 67.61 7.23 72.53
C SER A 43 68.99 6.74 72.99
N GLY A 44 69.49 7.24 74.13
CA GLY A 44 70.85 6.97 74.61
C GLY A 44 71.93 7.58 73.73
N THR A 45 71.60 8.68 73.04
CA THR A 45 72.50 9.34 72.09
C THR A 45 72.99 10.69 72.60
N CYS A 46 74.20 11.02 72.20
CA CYS A 46 74.86 12.28 72.53
C CYS A 46 74.70 13.22 71.33
N SER A 47 74.33 14.47 71.57
CA SER A 47 74.16 15.49 70.54
C SER A 47 74.88 16.78 70.92
N ASN A 48 75.18 17.60 69.91
CA ASN A 48 75.92 18.86 70.06
C ASN A 48 77.32 18.65 70.67
N LEU A 49 78.23 18.07 69.87
CA LEU A 49 79.62 17.86 70.24
C LEU A 49 80.27 19.20 70.63
N LEU A 50 80.79 19.27 71.84
CA LEU A 50 81.51 20.44 72.37
C LEU A 50 82.99 20.40 71.96
N GLY A 51 83.57 19.20 71.84
CA GLY A 51 84.94 19.01 71.39
C GLY A 51 85.48 17.61 71.67
N ALA A 52 86.58 17.25 71.01
CA ALA A 52 87.36 16.05 71.24
C ALA A 52 88.64 16.40 71.99
N GLY A 53 89.16 15.49 72.83
CA GLY A 53 90.43 15.74 73.54
C GLY A 53 90.28 16.28 74.96
N VAL A 54 89.06 16.32 75.51
CA VAL A 54 88.79 16.78 76.88
C VAL A 54 88.89 15.58 77.83
N SER A 55 89.44 15.77 79.03
CA SER A 55 89.47 14.69 80.03
C SER A 55 88.04 14.29 80.42
N GLN A 56 87.84 13.00 80.72
CA GLN A 56 86.53 12.49 81.12
C GLN A 56 85.97 13.20 82.38
N GLU A 57 86.84 13.58 83.31
CA GLU A 57 86.47 14.26 84.55
C GLU A 57 86.05 15.71 84.29
N ASP A 58 86.76 16.42 83.42
CA ASP A 58 86.42 17.81 83.04
C ASP A 58 85.11 17.90 82.26
N CYS A 59 84.86 16.96 81.34
CA CYS A 59 83.59 16.90 80.62
C CYS A 59 82.39 16.69 81.56
N CYS A 60 82.59 15.93 82.63
CA CYS A 60 81.55 15.60 83.61
C CYS A 60 81.44 16.55 84.80
N LEU A 61 82.21 17.64 84.84
CA LEU A 61 81.97 18.76 85.77
C LEU A 61 80.55 19.33 85.62
N ASN A 62 79.98 19.26 84.41
CA ASN A 62 78.57 19.51 84.18
C ASN A 62 77.81 18.18 84.04
N SER A 63 77.00 17.86 85.05
CA SER A 63 76.19 16.64 85.08
C SER A 63 75.11 16.56 84.00
N LYS A 64 74.86 17.61 83.20
CA LYS A 64 73.93 17.54 82.05
C LYS A 64 74.59 17.05 80.75
N TYR A 65 75.92 16.95 80.71
CA TYR A 65 76.66 16.55 79.53
C TYR A 65 76.69 15.03 79.36
N GLY A 66 77.03 14.61 78.15
CA GLY A 66 77.29 13.22 77.81
C GLY A 66 78.66 13.07 77.17
N PHE A 67 79.23 11.89 77.22
CA PHE A 67 80.54 11.63 76.64
C PHE A 67 80.61 10.27 75.94
N GLN A 68 81.55 10.15 75.00
CA GLN A 68 81.90 8.89 74.35
C GLN A 68 83.41 8.66 74.45
N LEU A 69 83.79 7.43 74.78
CA LEU A 69 85.21 7.02 74.91
C LEU A 69 85.89 6.85 73.54
N THR A 70 85.12 6.58 72.49
CA THR A 70 85.57 6.39 71.10
C THR A 70 84.50 6.90 70.14
N GLU A 71 84.86 7.25 68.90
CA GLU A 71 83.91 7.78 67.89
C GLU A 71 82.71 6.86 67.59
N ASN A 72 82.86 5.54 67.82
CA ASN A 72 81.79 4.55 67.65
C ASN A 72 81.29 3.95 69.00
N GLY A 73 81.65 4.57 70.12
CA GLY A 73 81.30 4.12 71.45
C GLY A 73 79.86 4.43 71.85
N ALA A 74 79.30 3.63 72.76
CA ALA A 74 78.01 3.95 73.37
C ALA A 74 78.11 5.27 74.16
N CYS A 75 77.19 6.19 73.91
CA CYS A 75 77.13 7.47 74.61
C CYS A 75 76.70 7.26 76.07
N GLN A 76 77.44 7.86 77.00
CA GLN A 76 77.21 7.79 78.44
C GLN A 76 76.85 9.17 78.99
N SER A 77 76.03 9.19 80.04
CA SER A 77 75.67 10.43 80.74
C SER A 77 76.68 10.71 81.86
N CYS A 78 77.01 11.99 82.06
CA CYS A 78 77.84 12.44 83.19
C CYS A 78 77.10 12.44 84.55
N ARG A 79 75.83 12.02 84.61
CA ARG A 79 75.08 11.85 85.88
C ARG A 79 75.45 10.55 86.59
N GLY A 80 75.07 10.44 87.87
CA GLY A 80 75.09 9.15 88.59
C GLY A 80 74.20 8.12 87.91
N ALA A 81 74.55 6.83 88.01
CA ALA A 81 73.87 5.75 87.28
C ALA A 81 72.37 5.66 87.59
N GLN A 82 71.54 5.93 86.57
CA GLN A 82 70.09 5.90 86.65
C GLN A 82 69.46 5.20 85.43
N TRP A 83 68.30 4.58 85.66
CA TRP A 83 67.54 3.93 84.60
C TRP A 83 66.94 4.95 83.65
N SER A 84 67.09 4.71 82.34
CA SER A 84 66.34 5.43 81.31
C SER A 84 64.83 5.23 81.48
N LYS A 85 64.05 6.11 80.83
CA LYS A 85 62.63 5.82 80.60
C LYS A 85 62.49 4.51 79.82
N TRP A 86 61.41 3.78 80.09
CA TRP A 86 61.10 2.57 79.35
C TRP A 86 60.83 2.90 77.87
N ALA A 87 61.40 2.10 76.98
CA ALA A 87 61.03 2.15 75.57
C ALA A 87 59.54 1.77 75.39
N SER A 88 58.95 2.20 74.27
CA SER A 88 57.61 1.78 73.87
C SER A 88 57.52 0.25 73.75
N TRP A 89 56.33 -0.30 74.03
CA TRP A 89 56.07 -1.72 73.85
C TRP A 89 56.22 -2.13 72.38
N SER A 90 56.86 -3.27 72.13
CA SER A 90 56.89 -3.88 70.81
C SER A 90 55.50 -4.23 70.31
N ALA A 91 55.36 -4.45 69.00
CA ALA A 91 54.22 -5.20 68.48
C ALA A 91 54.08 -6.55 69.22
N CYS A 92 52.85 -7.03 69.33
CA CYS A 92 52.57 -8.35 69.90
C CYS A 92 53.27 -9.42 69.05
N SER A 93 53.82 -10.46 69.67
CA SER A 93 54.54 -11.53 68.97
C SER A 93 53.70 -12.29 67.95
N VAL A 94 52.38 -12.29 68.12
CA VAL A 94 51.40 -12.92 67.24
C VAL A 94 50.37 -11.88 66.80
N SER A 95 49.74 -12.10 65.65
CA SER A 95 48.69 -11.23 65.09
C SER A 95 47.28 -11.58 65.58
N CYS A 96 47.13 -12.69 66.31
CA CYS A 96 45.88 -13.21 66.86
C CYS A 96 46.20 -14.10 68.08
N THR A 97 45.24 -14.27 68.99
CA THR A 97 45.40 -14.95 70.31
C THR A 97 46.37 -14.24 71.26
N GLU A 98 46.73 -14.92 72.36
CA GLU A 98 47.64 -14.40 73.37
C GLU A 98 49.09 -14.40 72.86
N GLY A 99 49.72 -13.25 72.93
CA GLY A 99 51.14 -13.06 72.63
C GLY A 99 51.84 -12.28 73.72
N VAL A 100 53.09 -11.93 73.44
CA VAL A 100 53.91 -11.16 74.37
C VAL A 100 54.41 -9.89 73.70
N GLN A 101 54.22 -8.74 74.37
CA GLN A 101 54.92 -7.50 74.06
C GLN A 101 56.15 -7.38 74.93
N ARG A 102 57.24 -6.84 74.36
CA ARG A 102 58.51 -6.63 75.06
C ARG A 102 58.86 -5.15 75.07
N ARG A 103 59.41 -4.67 76.19
CA ARG A 103 60.07 -3.36 76.26
C ARG A 103 61.37 -3.47 77.05
N SER A 104 62.28 -2.55 76.79
CA SER A 104 63.58 -2.48 77.45
C SER A 104 63.90 -1.07 77.91
N ARG A 105 64.74 -0.97 78.93
CA ARG A 105 65.39 0.27 79.39
C ARG A 105 66.85 0.00 79.67
N ILE A 106 67.68 1.04 79.62
CA ILE A 106 69.13 0.93 79.81
C ILE A 106 69.54 1.84 80.97
N CYS A 107 70.49 1.41 81.78
CA CYS A 107 71.05 2.23 82.85
C CYS A 107 72.19 3.08 82.29
N TYR A 108 72.03 4.41 82.33
CA TYR A 108 73.04 5.38 81.88
C TYR A 108 73.61 6.13 83.09
N GLY A 109 74.92 6.38 83.05
CA GLY A 109 75.62 7.20 84.06
C GLY A 109 77.07 6.76 84.22
N TYR A 110 77.79 7.50 85.07
CA TYR A 110 79.24 7.35 85.24
C TYR A 110 79.66 7.02 86.69
N HIS A 111 78.95 7.55 87.69
CA HIS A 111 79.21 7.27 89.11
C HIS A 111 78.28 6.20 89.68
N GLU A 112 78.63 5.63 90.85
CA GLU A 112 77.76 4.73 91.62
C GLU A 112 76.36 5.34 91.80
N GLY A 113 75.35 4.50 91.62
CA GLY A 113 73.97 4.94 91.56
C GLY A 113 72.99 3.79 91.72
N THR A 114 71.75 4.03 91.27
CA THR A 114 70.61 3.12 91.48
C THR A 114 70.65 1.84 90.65
N CYS A 115 71.57 1.72 89.70
CA CYS A 115 71.74 0.54 88.85
C CYS A 115 73.17 0.38 88.35
N PRO A 116 73.59 -0.86 87.99
CA PRO A 116 74.90 -1.08 87.38
C PRO A 116 74.93 -0.49 85.95
N ILE A 117 75.95 0.31 85.67
CA ILE A 117 76.12 1.06 84.42
C ILE A 117 76.11 0.09 83.22
N GLY A 118 75.34 0.42 82.18
CA GLY A 118 75.28 -0.36 80.94
C GLY A 118 74.38 -1.61 80.99
N THR A 119 73.73 -1.90 82.13
CA THR A 119 72.77 -3.01 82.21
C THR A 119 71.45 -2.68 81.53
N ARG A 120 70.75 -3.73 81.06
CA ARG A 120 69.44 -3.61 80.39
C ARG A 120 68.35 -4.23 81.25
N GLY A 121 67.37 -3.41 81.64
CA GLY A 121 66.13 -3.89 82.22
C GLY A 121 65.19 -4.38 81.12
N LYS A 122 64.59 -5.55 81.31
CA LYS A 122 63.60 -6.13 80.38
C LYS A 122 62.30 -6.35 81.12
N GLU A 123 61.20 -6.07 80.43
CA GLU A 123 59.85 -6.34 80.93
C GLU A 123 59.01 -6.96 79.81
N MET A 124 58.15 -7.89 80.20
CA MET A 124 57.24 -8.60 79.31
C MET A 124 55.82 -8.48 79.85
N LYS A 125 54.87 -8.24 78.97
CA LYS A 125 53.44 -8.29 79.30
C LYS A 125 52.70 -9.10 78.24
N SER A 126 51.60 -9.75 78.64
CA SER A 126 50.70 -10.40 77.71
C SER A 126 49.93 -9.36 76.88
N CYS A 127 49.63 -9.73 75.64
CA CYS A 127 48.76 -9.00 74.72
C CYS A 127 47.76 -9.96 74.10
N LEU A 128 46.48 -9.59 74.08
CA LEU A 128 45.43 -10.33 73.39
C LEU A 128 44.89 -9.45 72.26
N LEU A 129 45.27 -9.72 71.01
CA LEU A 129 44.88 -8.91 69.86
C LEU A 129 43.55 -9.35 69.23
N LYS A 130 43.26 -10.66 69.21
CA LYS A 130 42.01 -11.25 68.72
C LYS A 130 41.72 -12.54 69.47
N GLU A 131 40.45 -12.84 69.73
CA GLU A 131 40.01 -14.04 70.47
C GLU A 131 40.36 -15.37 69.76
N CYS A 132 40.59 -15.35 68.45
CA CYS A 132 40.97 -16.55 67.70
C CYS A 132 41.76 -16.25 66.41
N CYS A 133 42.54 -17.22 65.95
CA CYS A 133 43.26 -17.18 64.68
C CYS A 133 42.45 -17.89 63.57
N PRO A 134 42.46 -17.38 62.31
CA PRO A 134 41.81 -18.07 61.20
C PRO A 134 42.46 -19.43 60.94
N VAL A 135 41.69 -20.50 61.05
CA VAL A 135 42.10 -21.85 60.63
C VAL A 135 41.47 -22.11 59.26
N MET A 136 42.32 -22.31 58.25
CA MET A 136 41.87 -22.61 56.89
C MET A 136 41.08 -23.92 56.88
N GLY A 137 39.93 -23.91 56.21
CA GLY A 137 39.08 -25.08 56.08
C GLY A 137 39.62 -26.06 55.03
N GLY A 138 39.11 -27.29 55.07
CA GLY A 138 39.36 -28.31 54.05
C GLY A 138 38.09 -28.71 53.32
N TRP A 139 38.26 -29.13 52.07
CA TRP A 139 37.16 -29.59 51.24
C TRP A 139 36.70 -31.00 51.66
N SER A 140 35.39 -31.21 51.65
CA SER A 140 34.80 -32.54 51.67
C SER A 140 35.20 -33.35 50.44
N GLU A 141 34.95 -34.66 50.49
CA GLU A 141 34.94 -35.49 49.29
C GLU A 141 34.00 -34.90 48.23
N TRP A 142 34.36 -35.09 46.97
CA TRP A 142 33.54 -34.67 45.85
C TRP A 142 32.24 -35.44 45.80
N SER A 143 31.13 -34.76 45.48
CA SER A 143 29.89 -35.44 45.13
C SER A 143 30.08 -36.35 43.91
N ALA A 144 29.19 -37.33 43.75
CA ALA A 144 29.03 -38.00 42.47
C ALA A 144 28.76 -36.98 41.35
N TRP A 145 29.18 -37.31 40.12
CA TRP A 145 28.89 -36.49 38.95
C TRP A 145 27.39 -36.47 38.68
N LYS A 146 26.80 -35.27 38.54
CA LYS A 146 25.42 -35.12 38.07
C LYS A 146 25.29 -35.66 36.63
N PRO A 147 24.06 -36.02 36.19
CA PRO A 147 23.80 -36.37 34.78
C PRO A 147 24.29 -35.28 33.82
N CYS A 148 24.55 -35.66 32.56
CA CYS A 148 24.97 -34.72 31.54
C CYS A 148 23.94 -33.60 31.38
N SER A 149 24.39 -32.35 31.19
CA SER A 149 23.52 -31.17 31.06
C SER A 149 22.55 -31.25 29.88
N VAL A 150 22.82 -32.14 28.93
CA VAL A 150 22.02 -32.38 27.72
C VAL A 150 21.73 -33.87 27.61
N THR A 151 20.66 -34.20 26.89
CA THR A 151 20.30 -35.59 26.58
C THR A 151 20.90 -36.06 25.25
N CYS A 152 21.41 -35.15 24.42
CA CYS A 152 21.99 -35.42 23.11
C CYS A 152 23.21 -34.51 22.86
N GLN A 153 24.13 -34.98 22.02
CA GLN A 153 25.44 -34.39 21.71
C GLN A 153 26.32 -34.22 22.97
N THR A 154 27.26 -33.28 22.90
CA THR A 154 28.19 -32.96 23.97
C THR A 154 27.57 -31.96 24.94
N GLY A 155 27.75 -32.23 26.24
CA GLY A 155 27.36 -31.34 27.31
C GLY A 155 28.40 -31.31 28.40
N THR A 156 27.97 -30.93 29.60
CA THR A 156 28.83 -30.89 30.78
C THR A 156 28.20 -31.64 31.95
N GLN A 157 29.04 -32.33 32.71
CA GLN A 157 28.67 -32.85 34.03
C GLN A 157 29.23 -31.92 35.10
N LEU A 158 28.47 -31.75 36.18
CA LEU A 158 28.84 -30.94 37.33
C LEU A 158 28.98 -31.85 38.55
N ARG A 159 30.05 -31.66 39.31
CA ARG A 159 30.16 -32.15 40.69
C ARG A 159 30.53 -31.01 41.63
N GLU A 160 30.13 -31.15 42.88
CA GLU A 160 30.28 -30.11 43.89
C GLU A 160 30.89 -30.70 45.16
N ARG A 161 31.56 -29.87 45.95
CA ARG A 161 32.09 -30.23 47.27
C ARG A 161 31.89 -29.07 48.22
N THR A 162 31.88 -29.36 49.51
CA THR A 162 31.60 -28.36 50.56
C THR A 162 32.81 -28.16 51.46
N CYS A 163 32.96 -26.96 52.01
CA CYS A 163 34.11 -26.60 52.85
C CYS A 163 33.84 -27.03 54.30
N THR A 164 33.89 -28.35 54.55
CA THR A 164 33.42 -28.95 55.82
C THR A 164 34.41 -29.94 56.44
N ASN A 165 35.52 -30.27 55.78
CA ASN A 165 36.45 -31.30 56.23
C ASN A 165 37.92 -30.82 56.24
N PRO A 166 38.37 -30.06 57.26
CA PRO A 166 37.60 -29.55 58.40
C PRO A 166 36.87 -28.23 58.08
N THR A 167 35.83 -27.88 58.84
CA THR A 167 35.14 -26.58 58.74
C THR A 167 36.09 -25.44 59.15
N PRO A 168 36.18 -24.34 58.37
CA PRO A 168 37.02 -23.20 58.72
C PRO A 168 36.51 -22.52 59.99
N VAL A 169 37.45 -22.02 60.79
CA VAL A 169 37.16 -21.32 62.04
C VAL A 169 37.70 -19.90 61.94
N CYS A 170 36.97 -18.94 62.51
CA CYS A 170 37.41 -17.55 62.66
C CYS A 170 37.83 -16.85 61.36
N GLY A 171 37.00 -16.99 60.32
CA GLY A 171 37.20 -16.31 59.03
C GLY A 171 38.14 -17.03 58.06
N GLY A 172 38.53 -18.27 58.36
CA GLY A 172 39.22 -19.13 57.38
C GLY A 172 38.35 -19.44 56.16
N THR A 173 38.98 -19.75 55.04
CA THR A 173 38.30 -20.16 53.79
C THR A 173 38.93 -21.46 53.27
N CYS A 174 38.22 -22.17 52.39
CA CYS A 174 38.82 -23.25 51.63
C CYS A 174 39.45 -22.69 50.35
N THR A 175 40.67 -23.12 50.01
CA THR A 175 41.37 -22.71 48.80
C THR A 175 41.00 -23.60 47.60
N GLY A 176 40.67 -22.99 46.47
CA GLY A 176 40.26 -23.68 45.23
C GLY A 176 38.75 -23.63 44.95
N TYR A 177 38.30 -24.38 43.95
CA TYR A 177 36.91 -24.32 43.50
C TYR A 177 36.01 -25.31 44.26
N SER A 178 34.79 -24.88 44.59
CA SER A 178 33.72 -25.72 45.15
C SER A 178 32.95 -26.51 44.09
N ARG A 179 33.14 -26.17 42.81
CA ARG A 179 32.47 -26.76 41.65
C ARG A 179 33.49 -27.19 40.62
N GLU A 180 33.24 -28.33 40.01
CA GLU A 180 34.05 -28.83 38.91
C GLU A 180 33.14 -29.29 37.76
N THR A 181 33.52 -28.92 36.56
CA THR A 181 32.82 -29.27 35.32
C THR A 181 33.72 -30.08 34.42
N LYS A 182 33.18 -31.15 33.84
CA LYS A 182 33.87 -31.93 32.80
C LYS A 182 32.96 -32.12 31.58
N PRO A 183 33.54 -32.28 30.37
CA PRO A 183 32.75 -32.62 29.19
C PRO A 183 32.15 -34.02 29.33
N CYS A 184 30.94 -34.19 28.80
CA CYS A 184 30.29 -35.48 28.57
C CYS A 184 29.84 -35.56 27.12
N ASP A 185 29.93 -36.75 26.52
CA ASP A 185 29.31 -37.08 25.25
C ASP A 185 28.21 -38.11 25.51
N THR A 186 27.00 -37.83 25.04
CA THR A 186 25.84 -38.72 25.16
C THR A 186 25.75 -39.72 24.02
N SER A 187 26.58 -39.57 22.97
CA SER A 187 26.54 -40.36 21.73
C SER A 187 25.19 -40.33 20.99
N GLN A 188 24.25 -39.50 21.42
CA GLN A 188 22.96 -39.29 20.77
C GLN A 188 23.02 -38.02 19.91
N ILE A 189 22.47 -38.05 18.70
CA ILE A 189 22.39 -36.86 17.85
C ILE A 189 21.14 -36.07 18.23
N CYS A 190 21.25 -34.75 18.38
CA CYS A 190 20.09 -33.90 18.65
C CYS A 190 19.27 -33.66 17.37
N PRO A 191 17.93 -33.56 17.45
CA PRO A 191 17.12 -33.19 16.30
C PRO A 191 17.37 -31.74 15.91
N THR A 192 17.74 -31.52 14.65
CA THR A 192 17.85 -30.18 14.07
C THR A 192 16.45 -29.65 13.81
N HIS A 193 16.06 -28.58 14.49
CA HIS A 193 14.78 -27.92 14.24
C HIS A 193 14.87 -27.07 12.98
N GLY A 194 13.81 -27.10 12.17
CA GLY A 194 13.73 -26.33 10.95
C GLY A 194 13.71 -24.84 11.23
N ASN A 195 14.48 -24.07 10.46
CA ASN A 195 14.41 -22.63 10.46
C ASN A 195 14.37 -22.08 9.02
N TRP A 196 13.82 -20.89 8.89
CA TRP A 196 13.54 -20.27 7.61
C TRP A 196 14.82 -19.81 6.90
N GLY A 197 14.89 -20.12 5.61
CA GLY A 197 15.76 -19.40 4.70
C GLY A 197 15.29 -17.97 4.46
N SER A 198 16.09 -17.21 3.73
CA SER A 198 15.74 -15.85 3.32
C SER A 198 14.44 -15.83 2.52
N TRP A 199 13.66 -14.76 2.72
CA TRP A 199 12.50 -14.50 1.87
C TRP A 199 12.91 -14.31 0.42
N GLY A 200 12.16 -14.92 -0.50
CA GLY A 200 12.23 -14.60 -1.92
C GLY A 200 11.81 -13.15 -2.19
N PRO A 201 12.09 -12.63 -3.40
CA PRO A 201 11.62 -11.32 -3.80
C PRO A 201 10.09 -11.25 -3.83
N TRP A 202 9.54 -10.05 -3.64
CA TRP A 202 8.11 -9.83 -3.82
C TRP A 202 7.72 -10.06 -5.28
N GLN A 203 6.72 -10.90 -5.50
CA GLN A 203 6.10 -11.06 -6.82
C GLN A 203 5.41 -9.76 -7.25
N PRO A 204 5.19 -9.54 -8.56
CA PRO A 204 4.36 -8.43 -9.03
C PRO A 204 2.96 -8.48 -8.39
N CYS A 205 2.30 -7.32 -8.34
CA CYS A 205 0.92 -7.25 -7.87
C CYS A 205 0.02 -8.18 -8.68
N SER A 206 -0.94 -8.81 -8.01
CA SER A 206 -1.95 -9.67 -8.65
C SER A 206 -2.73 -8.99 -9.78
N GLN A 207 -2.81 -7.66 -9.74
CA GLN A 207 -3.39 -6.80 -10.78
C GLN A 207 -2.54 -5.54 -10.92
N THR A 208 -2.56 -4.94 -12.10
CA THR A 208 -1.84 -3.70 -12.42
C THR A 208 -2.63 -2.44 -12.08
N CYS A 209 -3.90 -2.57 -11.72
CA CYS A 209 -4.79 -1.48 -11.40
C CYS A 209 -5.65 -1.82 -10.18
N SER A 210 -6.18 -0.80 -9.51
CA SER A 210 -7.07 -0.93 -8.36
C SER A 210 -8.53 -0.62 -8.77
N ILE A 211 -9.48 -1.36 -8.20
CA ILE A 211 -10.90 -1.09 -8.43
C ILE A 211 -11.36 -0.07 -7.38
N GLU A 212 -11.79 1.09 -7.85
CA GLU A 212 -12.29 2.19 -7.01
C GLU A 212 -13.46 1.69 -6.13
N GLY A 213 -13.34 1.83 -4.80
CA GLY A 213 -14.36 1.38 -3.84
C GLY A 213 -14.37 -0.13 -3.54
N SER A 214 -13.48 -0.93 -4.13
CA SER A 214 -13.33 -2.35 -3.79
C SER A 214 -12.62 -2.54 -2.46
N ALA A 215 -13.21 -3.34 -1.57
CA ALA A 215 -12.55 -3.81 -0.34
C ALA A 215 -11.36 -4.74 -0.64
N ARG A 216 -11.31 -5.36 -1.83
CA ARG A 216 -10.19 -6.20 -2.26
C ARG A 216 -9.19 -5.36 -3.04
N GLN A 217 -8.04 -5.12 -2.43
CA GLN A 217 -6.89 -4.48 -3.06
C GLN A 217 -5.96 -5.53 -3.68
N PRO A 218 -5.29 -5.22 -4.81
CA PRO A 218 -4.27 -6.10 -5.37
C PRO A 218 -3.18 -6.38 -4.32
N GLN A 219 -2.67 -7.61 -4.30
CA GLN A 219 -1.65 -8.03 -3.33
C GLN A 219 -0.40 -8.54 -4.04
N GLN A 220 0.76 -8.30 -3.43
CA GLN A 220 2.00 -8.99 -3.74
C GLN A 220 2.17 -10.15 -2.76
N GLN A 221 2.74 -11.24 -3.25
CA GLN A 221 3.07 -12.39 -2.43
C GLN A 221 4.57 -12.67 -2.50
N ARG A 222 5.12 -13.19 -1.42
CA ARG A 222 6.47 -13.78 -1.40
C ARG A 222 6.46 -15.04 -0.56
N SER A 223 7.43 -15.91 -0.82
CA SER A 223 7.58 -17.17 -0.10
C SER A 223 9.00 -17.34 0.41
N ARG A 224 9.17 -18.21 1.41
CA ARG A 224 10.46 -18.60 1.96
C ARG A 224 10.53 -20.13 2.13
N PRO A 225 11.66 -20.76 1.80
CA PRO A 225 11.87 -22.18 2.05
C PRO A 225 12.29 -22.47 3.49
N CYS A 226 11.88 -23.61 4.03
CA CYS A 226 12.29 -24.11 5.35
C CYS A 226 13.61 -24.89 5.22
N ASN A 227 14.72 -24.18 5.01
CA ASN A 227 16.00 -24.79 4.63
C ASN A 227 17.24 -24.20 5.31
N ASN A 228 17.10 -23.38 6.36
CA ASN A 228 18.26 -22.74 7.01
C ASN A 228 18.21 -22.79 8.56
N PRO A 229 18.36 -23.98 9.18
CA PRO A 229 18.54 -25.30 8.54
C PRO A 229 17.20 -25.99 8.23
N PRO A 230 17.18 -27.02 7.35
CA PRO A 230 16.02 -27.89 7.23
C PRO A 230 15.85 -28.76 8.48
N PRO A 231 14.61 -29.14 8.85
CA PRO A 231 14.38 -30.03 9.98
C PRO A 231 14.97 -31.41 9.71
N SER A 232 15.61 -32.02 10.72
CA SER A 232 16.14 -33.37 10.61
C SER A 232 15.02 -34.41 10.50
N LEU A 233 15.28 -35.49 9.74
CA LEU A 233 14.33 -36.61 9.61
C LEU A 233 14.45 -37.61 10.77
N ASN A 234 15.68 -37.88 11.23
CA ASN A 234 15.92 -38.77 12.35
C ASN A 234 17.12 -38.29 13.20
N PRO A 235 16.93 -37.95 14.49
CA PRO A 235 15.64 -37.78 15.15
C PRO A 235 14.81 -36.65 14.53
N LEU A 236 13.49 -36.74 14.63
CA LEU A 236 12.58 -35.81 13.95
C LEU A 236 12.69 -34.40 14.54
N GLY A 237 13.05 -33.43 13.70
CA GLY A 237 13.08 -32.01 14.01
C GLY A 237 11.70 -31.37 13.98
N LYS A 238 11.50 -30.30 14.77
CA LYS A 238 10.30 -29.47 14.67
C LYS A 238 10.24 -28.75 13.32
N PRO A 239 9.05 -28.57 12.73
CA PRO A 239 8.90 -27.80 11.50
C PRO A 239 9.22 -26.31 11.73
N CYS A 240 9.44 -25.56 10.64
CA CYS A 240 9.70 -24.13 10.73
C CYS A 240 8.50 -23.38 11.36
N PRO A 241 8.75 -22.45 12.30
CA PRO A 241 7.68 -21.75 13.00
C PRO A 241 7.02 -20.66 12.13
N GLY A 242 5.69 -20.65 12.06
CA GLY A 242 4.92 -19.62 11.34
C GLY A 242 4.73 -19.91 9.84
N PRO A 243 4.30 -18.90 9.04
CA PRO A 243 3.93 -19.13 7.65
C PRO A 243 5.13 -19.15 6.70
N SER A 244 5.01 -19.95 5.63
CA SER A 244 5.96 -20.00 4.49
C SER A 244 5.67 -18.95 3.42
N GLN A 245 4.52 -18.28 3.50
CA GLN A 245 4.08 -17.25 2.56
C GLN A 245 3.65 -15.98 3.30
N GLU A 246 3.90 -14.84 2.67
CA GLU A 246 3.50 -13.54 3.17
C GLU A 246 2.86 -12.74 2.05
N SER A 247 1.76 -12.03 2.37
CA SER A 247 1.02 -11.18 1.45
C SER A 247 1.02 -9.74 1.92
N LYS A 248 1.25 -8.80 0.99
CA LYS A 248 1.21 -7.35 1.24
C LYS A 248 0.34 -6.66 0.21
N SER A 249 -0.50 -5.72 0.64
CA SER A 249 -1.32 -4.90 -0.27
C SER A 249 -0.47 -3.97 -1.12
N CYS A 250 -0.83 -3.85 -2.40
CA CYS A 250 -0.25 -2.89 -3.33
C CYS A 250 -0.86 -1.50 -3.10
N THR A 251 -0.02 -0.48 -3.02
CA THR A 251 -0.45 0.93 -2.89
C THR A 251 0.01 1.73 -4.11
N GLY A 252 -0.77 2.72 -4.54
CA GLY A 252 -0.40 3.62 -5.64
C GLY A 252 -0.64 3.07 -7.06
N LEU A 253 -1.44 2.01 -7.20
CA LEU A 253 -1.87 1.52 -8.51
C LEU A 253 -2.95 2.44 -9.11
N PRO A 254 -2.91 2.72 -10.43
CA PRO A 254 -3.96 3.48 -11.10
C PRO A 254 -5.30 2.75 -11.03
N ASN A 255 -6.41 3.47 -11.14
CA ASN A 255 -7.73 2.85 -11.16
C ASN A 255 -7.95 2.05 -12.46
N CYS A 256 -8.62 0.90 -12.37
CA CYS A 256 -8.94 0.11 -13.55
C CYS A 256 -9.95 0.83 -14.47
N PRO A 257 -9.78 0.72 -15.81
CA PRO A 257 -10.78 1.20 -16.76
C PRO A 257 -12.13 0.54 -16.48
N ARG A 258 -13.19 1.34 -16.42
CA ARG A 258 -14.56 0.84 -16.29
C ARG A 258 -15.34 1.21 -17.53
N ASP A 259 -15.69 0.21 -18.32
CA ASP A 259 -16.49 0.39 -19.52
C ASP A 259 -17.89 0.92 -19.18
N GLY A 260 -18.40 1.77 -20.06
CA GLY A 260 -19.75 2.30 -19.97
C GLY A 260 -20.79 1.25 -20.36
N ASN A 261 -21.97 1.33 -19.75
CA ASN A 261 -23.11 0.52 -20.15
C ASN A 261 -24.37 1.38 -20.29
N TRP A 262 -25.27 0.91 -21.15
CA TRP A 262 -26.49 1.61 -21.51
C TRP A 262 -27.44 1.69 -20.32
N GLY A 263 -27.91 2.91 -20.02
CA GLY A 263 -29.08 3.15 -19.20
C GLY A 263 -30.37 2.68 -19.87
N GLY A 264 -31.47 2.77 -19.12
CA GLY A 264 -32.80 2.45 -19.64
C GLY A 264 -33.23 3.40 -20.75
N TRP A 265 -34.03 2.88 -21.69
CA TRP A 265 -34.68 3.69 -22.72
C TRP A 265 -35.71 4.63 -22.10
N LYS A 266 -35.59 5.94 -22.37
CA LYS A 266 -36.54 6.97 -21.93
C LYS A 266 -37.31 7.52 -23.14
N LEU A 267 -38.59 7.84 -22.95
CA LEU A 267 -39.43 8.44 -23.98
C LEU A 267 -39.00 9.88 -24.23
N LEU A 268 -38.65 10.21 -25.48
CA LEU A 268 -38.25 11.56 -25.88
C LEU A 268 -39.44 12.39 -26.39
N GLN A 269 -40.37 11.74 -27.09
CA GLN A 269 -41.54 12.39 -27.68
C GLN A 269 -42.78 11.49 -27.55
N PRO A 270 -44.00 12.07 -27.45
CA PRO A 270 -45.25 11.32 -27.52
C PRO A 270 -45.44 10.68 -28.91
N CYS A 271 -46.51 9.89 -29.07
CA CYS A 271 -46.82 9.25 -30.35
C CYS A 271 -46.97 10.32 -31.46
N THR A 272 -46.37 10.09 -32.63
CA THR A 272 -46.42 11.05 -33.76
C THR A 272 -47.83 11.35 -34.26
N VAL A 273 -48.81 10.54 -33.90
CA VAL A 273 -50.20 10.66 -34.31
C VAL A 273 -51.12 10.66 -33.10
N THR A 274 -52.28 11.30 -33.25
CA THR A 274 -53.37 11.29 -32.27
C THR A 274 -54.45 10.25 -32.57
N CYS A 275 -54.38 9.55 -33.71
CA CYS A 275 -55.29 8.50 -34.13
C CYS A 275 -54.53 7.38 -34.87
N GLY A 276 -54.98 6.13 -34.75
CA GLY A 276 -54.38 4.99 -35.45
C GLY A 276 -52.98 4.60 -34.95
N VAL A 277 -52.05 4.32 -35.88
CA VAL A 277 -50.69 3.84 -35.58
C VAL A 277 -49.67 4.91 -35.93
N GLY A 278 -48.80 5.23 -34.98
CA GLY A 278 -47.67 6.15 -35.18
C GLY A 278 -46.37 5.57 -34.67
N GLN A 279 -45.41 6.43 -34.41
CA GLN A 279 -44.12 6.06 -33.83
C GLN A 279 -43.85 6.89 -32.57
N ILE A 280 -43.17 6.28 -31.60
CA ILE A 280 -42.53 6.97 -30.48
C ILE A 280 -41.03 6.96 -30.67
N LEU A 281 -40.38 8.00 -30.15
CA LEU A 281 -38.93 8.13 -30.13
C LEU A 281 -38.43 7.89 -28.71
N GLN A 282 -37.52 6.92 -28.55
CA GLN A 282 -36.86 6.65 -27.27
C GLN A 282 -35.37 6.93 -27.37
N LYS A 283 -34.81 7.49 -26.30
CA LYS A 283 -33.37 7.75 -26.16
C LYS A 283 -32.83 7.11 -24.90
N ARG A 284 -31.62 6.55 -24.96
CA ARG A 284 -30.86 6.05 -23.81
C ARG A 284 -29.53 6.78 -23.69
N LEU A 285 -28.95 6.78 -22.51
CA LEU A 285 -27.64 7.36 -22.25
C LEU A 285 -26.66 6.26 -21.82
N CYS A 286 -25.36 6.47 -22.03
CA CYS A 286 -24.32 5.56 -21.57
C CYS A 286 -23.94 5.91 -20.12
N ASP A 287 -24.89 5.70 -19.20
CA ASP A 287 -24.83 6.21 -17.83
C ASP A 287 -25.08 5.14 -16.76
N ASN A 288 -25.21 3.86 -17.11
CA ASN A 288 -25.53 2.81 -16.14
C ASN A 288 -24.65 1.53 -16.27
N PRO A 289 -23.35 1.61 -15.90
CA PRO A 289 -22.65 2.79 -15.38
C PRO A 289 -22.02 3.66 -16.48
N PRO A 290 -21.62 4.91 -16.18
CA PRO A 290 -20.87 5.72 -17.14
C PRO A 290 -19.42 5.23 -17.26
N PRO A 291 -18.78 5.39 -18.44
CA PRO A 291 -17.38 5.03 -18.61
C PRO A 291 -16.48 5.89 -17.72
N LYS A 292 -15.47 5.27 -17.09
CA LYS A 292 -14.47 5.96 -16.24
C LYS A 292 -13.07 5.40 -16.49
N HIS A 293 -12.04 6.17 -16.14
CA HIS A 293 -10.63 5.75 -16.14
C HIS A 293 -10.16 5.17 -17.50
N GLY A 294 -10.64 5.73 -18.61
CA GLY A 294 -10.31 5.27 -19.96
C GLY A 294 -11.12 4.06 -20.45
N GLY A 295 -12.19 3.67 -19.75
CA GLY A 295 -13.11 2.64 -20.20
C GLY A 295 -13.84 3.01 -21.50
N LYS A 296 -14.23 1.98 -22.26
CA LYS A 296 -14.88 2.12 -23.56
C LYS A 296 -16.27 2.75 -23.42
N ASN A 297 -16.64 3.57 -24.40
CA ASN A 297 -18.01 4.08 -24.50
C ASN A 297 -18.97 2.98 -24.98
N CYS A 298 -20.27 3.16 -24.75
CA CYS A 298 -21.27 2.19 -25.15
C CYS A 298 -21.34 2.04 -26.68
N LEU A 299 -21.43 0.80 -27.15
CA LEU A 299 -21.56 0.47 -28.57
C LEU A 299 -23.04 0.34 -28.98
N GLY A 300 -23.38 0.89 -30.15
CA GLY A 300 -24.72 0.84 -30.75
C GLY A 300 -25.46 2.18 -30.74
N GLU A 301 -26.71 2.17 -31.20
CA GLU A 301 -27.53 3.38 -31.31
C GLU A 301 -28.05 3.86 -29.95
N ASP A 302 -28.02 5.18 -29.73
CA ASP A 302 -28.56 5.85 -28.54
C ASP A 302 -30.02 6.27 -28.71
N VAL A 303 -30.57 6.20 -29.93
CA VAL A 303 -31.94 6.57 -30.29
C VAL A 303 -32.62 5.44 -31.06
N ARG A 304 -33.87 5.11 -30.71
CA ARG A 304 -34.67 4.11 -31.45
C ARG A 304 -36.12 4.56 -31.67
N ARG A 305 -36.72 4.05 -32.74
CA ARG A 305 -38.16 4.22 -33.07
C ARG A 305 -38.93 2.95 -32.71
N GLN A 306 -40.09 3.11 -32.09
CA GLN A 306 -41.01 1.99 -31.82
C GLN A 306 -42.44 2.36 -32.22
N PRO A 307 -43.24 1.40 -32.72
CA PRO A 307 -44.63 1.64 -33.05
C PRO A 307 -45.45 1.97 -31.80
N CYS A 308 -46.38 2.91 -31.92
CA CYS A 308 -47.39 3.22 -30.92
C CYS A 308 -48.78 3.12 -31.54
N THR A 309 -49.76 2.66 -30.75
CA THR A 309 -51.15 2.52 -31.18
C THR A 309 -52.04 3.40 -30.32
N VAL A 310 -52.69 4.39 -30.94
CA VAL A 310 -53.72 5.20 -30.32
C VAL A 310 -55.07 4.58 -30.70
N LYS A 311 -55.86 4.16 -29.70
CA LYS A 311 -57.17 3.51 -29.87
C LYS A 311 -58.28 4.49 -30.27
N VAL A 312 -57.97 5.42 -31.17
CA VAL A 312 -58.89 6.40 -31.76
C VAL A 312 -58.82 6.21 -33.28
N PRO A 313 -59.92 5.86 -33.96
CA PRO A 313 -59.97 5.78 -35.42
C PRO A 313 -59.68 7.16 -36.04
N CYS A 314 -58.96 7.18 -37.17
CA CYS A 314 -58.70 8.44 -37.87
C CYS A 314 -59.92 8.91 -38.68
N PRO A 315 -60.14 10.23 -38.81
CA PRO A 315 -61.19 10.78 -39.66
C PRO A 315 -61.04 10.32 -41.10
N VAL A 316 -62.13 9.86 -41.71
CA VAL A 316 -62.17 9.50 -43.13
C VAL A 316 -63.06 10.51 -43.85
N ASP A 317 -62.43 11.36 -44.63
CA ASP A 317 -63.11 12.40 -45.40
C ASP A 317 -64.01 11.79 -46.48
N GLY A 318 -65.16 12.42 -46.70
CA GLY A 318 -66.07 12.01 -47.76
C GLY A 318 -65.48 12.31 -49.14
N HIS A 319 -65.72 11.42 -50.10
CA HIS A 319 -65.43 11.67 -51.51
C HIS A 319 -66.72 11.56 -52.33
N TRP A 320 -66.73 12.24 -53.47
CA TRP A 320 -67.85 12.16 -54.40
C TRP A 320 -67.81 10.82 -55.14
N ASP A 321 -68.97 10.17 -55.19
CA ASP A 321 -69.25 9.12 -56.18
C ASP A 321 -69.32 9.72 -57.60
N GLU A 322 -69.34 8.87 -58.62
CA GLU A 322 -69.58 9.27 -59.99
C GLU A 322 -70.91 10.04 -60.11
N TRP A 323 -70.94 10.99 -61.04
CA TRP A 323 -72.16 11.73 -61.33
C TRP A 323 -73.23 10.78 -61.89
N GLY A 324 -74.44 10.84 -61.33
CA GLY A 324 -75.58 10.15 -61.91
C GLY A 324 -75.93 10.66 -63.31
N PRO A 325 -76.72 9.90 -64.09
CA PRO A 325 -77.15 10.33 -65.43
C PRO A 325 -77.96 11.64 -65.35
N TRP A 326 -77.91 12.43 -66.43
CA TRP A 326 -78.74 13.62 -66.57
C TRP A 326 -80.22 13.22 -66.61
N LYS A 327 -81.06 13.90 -65.83
CA LYS A 327 -82.52 13.79 -65.95
C LYS A 327 -83.01 14.29 -67.33
N PRO A 328 -84.22 13.92 -67.79
CA PRO A 328 -84.83 14.52 -68.97
C PRO A 328 -85.00 16.04 -68.84
N CYS A 329 -85.03 16.73 -69.98
CA CYS A 329 -85.12 18.19 -70.04
C CYS A 329 -86.55 18.64 -69.67
N SER A 330 -86.69 19.43 -68.60
CA SER A 330 -88.00 19.79 -68.04
C SER A 330 -88.09 21.25 -67.58
N ARG A 331 -89.32 21.78 -67.59
CA ARG A 331 -89.66 23.15 -67.17
C ARG A 331 -90.91 23.14 -66.29
N TYR A 332 -90.83 23.71 -65.09
CA TYR A 332 -91.95 23.85 -64.14
C TYR A 332 -92.90 22.63 -64.08
N SER A 333 -92.33 21.43 -64.00
CA SER A 333 -93.03 20.14 -63.85
C SER A 333 -93.62 19.50 -65.10
N PHE A 334 -93.27 19.97 -66.31
CA PHE A 334 -93.60 19.31 -67.57
C PHE A 334 -92.34 19.00 -68.40
N GLU A 335 -92.34 17.89 -69.13
CA GLU A 335 -91.31 17.55 -70.12
C GLU A 335 -91.53 18.40 -71.37
N ILE A 336 -90.46 18.98 -71.91
CA ILE A 336 -90.56 19.78 -73.14
C ILE A 336 -90.26 18.92 -74.37
N GLU A 337 -91.06 19.09 -75.41
CA GLU A 337 -90.93 18.37 -76.68
C GLU A 337 -90.98 19.38 -77.83
N CYS A 338 -89.87 19.54 -78.56
CA CYS A 338 -89.77 20.40 -79.74
C CYS A 338 -90.14 21.89 -79.54
N GLU A 339 -89.71 22.51 -78.43
CA GLU A 339 -89.88 23.95 -78.17
C GLU A 339 -88.54 24.71 -78.22
N GLU A 340 -88.52 25.93 -78.80
CA GLU A 340 -87.32 26.80 -78.86
C GLU A 340 -86.95 27.46 -77.52
N ILE A 341 -87.60 27.07 -76.42
CA ILE A 341 -87.44 27.73 -75.12
C ILE A 341 -86.45 26.95 -74.25
N PRO A 342 -85.43 27.62 -73.64
CA PRO A 342 -84.47 26.91 -72.79
C PRO A 342 -85.14 26.31 -71.55
N ALA A 343 -84.90 25.02 -71.33
CA ALA A 343 -85.27 24.30 -70.11
C ALA A 343 -84.01 23.87 -69.32
N SER A 344 -84.20 23.20 -68.19
CA SER A 344 -83.09 22.82 -67.31
C SER A 344 -82.98 21.30 -67.14
N GLN A 345 -81.74 20.80 -67.19
CA GLN A 345 -81.40 19.44 -66.79
C GLN A 345 -80.57 19.49 -65.52
N MET A 346 -80.87 18.56 -64.61
CA MET A 346 -80.17 18.44 -63.34
C MET A 346 -79.61 17.02 -63.18
N ARG A 347 -78.38 16.92 -62.68
CA ARG A 347 -77.78 15.65 -62.25
C ARG A 347 -77.30 15.76 -60.81
N ASN A 348 -77.28 14.62 -60.13
CA ASN A 348 -76.88 14.53 -58.72
C ASN A 348 -75.72 13.56 -58.56
N ARG A 349 -74.90 13.79 -57.54
CA ARG A 349 -73.91 12.83 -57.02
C ARG A 349 -74.12 12.65 -55.53
N LYS A 350 -73.64 11.53 -54.97
CA LYS A 350 -73.70 11.26 -53.53
C LYS A 350 -72.31 11.41 -52.92
N CYS A 351 -72.25 12.03 -51.74
CA CYS A 351 -71.03 12.05 -50.93
C CYS A 351 -70.98 10.71 -50.17
N ILE A 352 -69.99 9.88 -50.46
CA ILE A 352 -69.83 8.55 -49.88
C ILE A 352 -68.51 8.46 -49.11
N GLY A 353 -68.37 7.43 -48.26
CA GLY A 353 -67.12 7.13 -47.57
C GLY A 353 -66.81 7.93 -46.31
N ARG A 354 -67.59 8.97 -45.97
CA ARG A 354 -67.40 9.75 -44.72
C ARG A 354 -67.56 8.87 -43.48
N ARG A 355 -66.54 8.79 -42.62
CA ARG A 355 -66.57 8.06 -41.33
C ARG A 355 -65.74 8.79 -40.27
N TYR A 356 -66.00 8.53 -38.99
CA TYR A 356 -65.24 9.04 -37.84
C TYR A 356 -65.01 10.57 -37.89
N ASP A 357 -66.07 11.35 -38.08
CA ASP A 357 -66.04 12.83 -38.16
C ASP A 357 -65.15 13.44 -39.27
N GLY A 358 -64.85 12.69 -40.33
CA GLY A 358 -64.21 13.24 -41.52
C GLY A 358 -64.98 14.42 -42.13
N LYS A 359 -64.31 15.23 -42.94
CA LYS A 359 -64.90 16.41 -43.57
C LYS A 359 -65.99 16.04 -44.59
N PRO A 360 -67.02 16.89 -44.77
CA PRO A 360 -67.99 16.72 -45.84
C PRO A 360 -67.33 16.94 -47.21
N CYS A 361 -67.90 16.34 -48.26
CA CYS A 361 -67.39 16.51 -49.62
C CYS A 361 -67.47 17.99 -50.06
N GLU A 362 -66.37 18.53 -50.58
CA GLU A 362 -66.32 19.91 -51.08
C GLU A 362 -66.97 20.04 -52.48
N GLY A 363 -67.80 21.07 -52.67
CA GLY A 363 -68.50 21.37 -53.93
C GLY A 363 -69.99 21.03 -53.93
N LEU A 364 -70.66 21.26 -55.05
CA LEU A 364 -72.10 21.11 -55.15
C LEU A 364 -72.53 19.64 -55.30
N ARG A 365 -73.60 19.26 -54.60
CA ARG A 365 -74.26 17.94 -54.69
C ARG A 365 -75.09 17.78 -55.98
N SER A 366 -75.55 18.90 -56.50
CA SER A 366 -76.40 19.00 -57.68
C SER A 366 -75.77 19.97 -58.66
N GLU A 367 -75.80 19.60 -59.95
CA GLU A 367 -75.37 20.46 -61.05
C GLU A 367 -76.53 20.59 -62.03
N SER A 368 -76.84 21.83 -62.40
CA SER A 368 -77.87 22.16 -63.37
C SER A 368 -77.25 22.82 -64.60
N ARG A 369 -77.74 22.45 -65.79
CA ARG A 369 -77.39 23.09 -67.06
C ARG A 369 -78.62 23.38 -67.89
N VAL A 370 -78.48 24.31 -68.83
CA VAL A 370 -79.50 24.59 -69.85
C VAL A 370 -79.53 23.45 -70.86
N CYS A 371 -80.74 23.06 -71.28
CA CYS A 371 -80.99 22.00 -72.26
C CYS A 371 -82.10 22.40 -73.23
N TYR A 372 -82.11 21.73 -74.38
CA TYR A 372 -83.14 21.80 -75.42
C TYR A 372 -83.54 20.35 -75.78
N SER A 373 -84.82 20.12 -76.06
CA SER A 373 -85.35 18.80 -76.43
C SER A 373 -85.71 18.77 -77.91
N PHE A 374 -85.09 17.84 -78.65
CA PHE A 374 -85.29 17.65 -80.09
C PHE A 374 -85.91 16.28 -80.42
N GLU A 375 -86.32 15.51 -79.40
CA GLU A 375 -87.07 14.26 -79.60
C GLU A 375 -88.49 14.61 -80.10
N GLY A 376 -89.00 13.86 -81.09
CA GLY A 376 -90.37 14.04 -81.61
C GLY A 376 -90.57 15.10 -82.70
N CYS A 377 -89.57 15.89 -83.07
CA CYS A 377 -89.71 16.94 -84.09
C CYS A 377 -89.97 16.40 -85.53
N PRO A 378 -91.09 16.74 -86.19
CA PRO A 378 -91.36 16.38 -87.58
C PRO A 378 -90.42 17.12 -88.55
N CYS A 379 -89.72 16.40 -89.42
CA CYS A 379 -88.93 17.00 -90.50
C CYS A 379 -89.83 17.27 -91.72
N GLU A 380 -90.53 18.42 -91.74
CA GLU A 380 -91.30 18.85 -92.93
C GLU A 380 -90.66 20.08 -93.60
N TYR A 381 -90.24 19.88 -94.85
CA TYR A 381 -90.01 20.86 -95.93
C TYR A 381 -89.12 22.09 -95.65
N TRP A 382 -87.82 21.96 -95.94
CA TRP A 382 -86.95 23.09 -96.32
C TRP A 382 -86.42 22.91 -97.76
N GLU A 383 -87.31 22.82 -98.75
CA GLU A 383 -86.94 23.04 -100.16
C GLU A 383 -87.54 24.36 -100.63
N SER A 384 -86.77 25.45 -100.54
CA SER A 384 -86.71 26.51 -101.56
C SER A 384 -85.87 27.71 -101.09
N GLU A 385 -84.93 28.09 -101.94
CA GLU A 385 -84.37 29.44 -102.11
C GLU A 385 -83.62 30.11 -100.94
N LYS A 386 -82.29 29.90 -100.92
CA LYS A 386 -81.25 30.96 -101.01
C LYS A 386 -79.87 30.38 -100.66
N VAL A 387 -79.21 29.78 -101.65
CA VAL A 387 -77.75 29.67 -101.64
C VAL A 387 -77.22 30.56 -102.75
N GLN A 388 -77.11 31.86 -102.46
CA GLN A 388 -76.33 32.77 -103.28
C GLN A 388 -74.84 32.51 -103.04
N ARG A 389 -74.23 31.85 -104.03
CA ARG A 389 -72.88 32.02 -104.58
C ARG A 389 -71.95 32.97 -103.80
N ALA A 390 -70.85 32.42 -103.26
CA ALA A 390 -69.59 33.14 -103.13
C ALA A 390 -68.49 32.30 -103.80
N SER A 391 -68.29 32.59 -105.07
CA SER A 391 -67.10 32.27 -105.83
C SER A 391 -65.94 33.11 -105.29
N TYR A 392 -64.87 32.47 -104.81
CA TYR A 392 -63.54 33.05 -104.92
C TYR A 392 -62.53 31.95 -105.22
N SER A 393 -61.76 32.23 -106.26
CA SER A 393 -60.77 31.40 -106.94
C SER A 393 -59.52 31.17 -106.09
N ASP A 394 -59.05 29.92 -106.11
CA ASP A 394 -57.68 29.54 -105.82
C ASP A 394 -56.67 30.27 -106.71
N GLN A 395 -55.57 30.72 -106.11
CA GLN A 395 -54.24 30.69 -106.75
C GLN A 395 -53.15 30.92 -105.68
N GLY A 396 -52.33 29.88 -105.41
CA GLY A 396 -51.04 30.10 -104.74
C GLY A 396 -50.42 28.93 -103.97
N PHE A 397 -49.98 27.89 -104.69
CA PHE A 397 -48.76 27.09 -104.45
C PHE A 397 -48.67 26.22 -103.16
N LEU A 398 -48.75 24.88 -103.29
CA LEU A 398 -47.61 23.92 -103.41
C LEU A 398 -46.79 23.86 -102.10
N ASP A 399 -46.62 22.74 -101.38
CA ASP A 399 -46.32 21.41 -101.90
C ASP A 399 -46.40 20.30 -100.79
N GLN A 400 -46.76 19.08 -101.23
CA GLN A 400 -46.40 17.73 -100.70
C GLN A 400 -46.87 17.31 -99.28
N GLY A 401 -47.60 16.22 -99.06
CA GLY A 401 -48.19 15.20 -99.92
C GLY A 401 -48.97 14.19 -99.05
N LEU A 402 -50.23 13.94 -99.39
CA LEU A 402 -50.90 12.67 -99.09
C LEU A 402 -50.38 11.61 -100.09
N PRO A 403 -50.51 10.32 -99.76
CA PRO A 403 -51.37 9.52 -100.62
C PRO A 403 -52.66 9.15 -99.88
N THR A 404 -53.76 9.45 -100.55
CA THR A 404 -55.11 9.01 -100.25
C THR A 404 -55.26 7.51 -100.49
N PHE A 405 -55.90 6.82 -99.55
CA PHE A 405 -56.75 5.67 -99.87
C PHE A 405 -58.14 5.93 -99.29
N TRP A 406 -59.10 6.08 -100.19
CA TRP A 406 -60.54 6.10 -99.91
C TRP A 406 -61.07 4.68 -99.94
N THR A 407 -62.01 4.33 -99.07
CA THR A 407 -63.25 3.68 -99.51
C THR A 407 -64.42 3.99 -98.57
N SER A 408 -65.51 4.44 -99.22
CA SER A 408 -66.92 4.42 -98.83
C SER A 408 -67.38 5.04 -97.51
N GLY A 409 -68.08 6.17 -97.63
CA GLY A 409 -69.43 6.21 -97.04
C GLY A 409 -69.78 7.31 -96.04
N ILE A 410 -69.01 8.40 -95.88
CA ILE A 410 -69.49 9.57 -95.12
C ILE A 410 -69.00 10.86 -95.80
N THR A 411 -69.85 11.50 -96.59
CA THR A 411 -69.64 12.89 -97.02
C THR A 411 -69.83 13.81 -95.79
N LYS A 412 -68.73 14.18 -95.13
CA LYS A 412 -68.73 15.25 -94.12
C LYS A 412 -68.51 16.58 -94.83
N LEU A 413 -69.50 17.46 -94.79
CA LEU A 413 -69.38 18.83 -95.29
C LEU A 413 -69.02 19.72 -94.10
N ILE A 414 -67.87 20.39 -94.17
CA ILE A 414 -67.44 21.37 -93.15
C ILE A 414 -67.82 22.75 -93.69
N ILE A 415 -68.74 23.44 -93.03
CA ILE A 415 -69.06 24.85 -93.30
C ILE A 415 -68.66 25.65 -92.07
N LEU A 416 -67.96 26.76 -92.28
CA LEU A 416 -67.59 27.70 -91.23
C LEU A 416 -68.78 28.63 -90.93
N ASP A 417 -69.12 28.78 -89.66
CA ASP A 417 -70.11 29.77 -89.21
C ASP A 417 -69.63 31.19 -89.56
N PRO A 418 -70.44 32.02 -90.26
CA PRO A 418 -70.05 33.38 -90.62
C PRO A 418 -69.91 34.35 -89.43
N ARG A 419 -70.30 33.97 -88.20
CA ARG A 419 -70.18 34.86 -87.03
C ARG A 419 -69.01 34.55 -86.10
N ASP A 420 -68.60 33.29 -85.93
CA ASP A 420 -67.57 32.91 -84.93
C ASP A 420 -66.45 31.98 -85.45
N HIS A 421 -66.41 31.65 -86.75
CA HIS A 421 -65.35 30.84 -87.41
C HIS A 421 -65.00 29.49 -86.74
N LYS A 422 -65.89 28.90 -85.93
CA LYS A 422 -65.71 27.55 -85.36
C LYS A 422 -66.19 26.47 -86.34
N PRO A 423 -65.49 25.32 -86.44
CA PRO A 423 -65.92 24.22 -87.30
C PRO A 423 -67.17 23.53 -86.72
N VAL A 424 -68.26 23.51 -87.49
CA VAL A 424 -69.49 22.78 -87.16
C VAL A 424 -69.51 21.47 -87.95
N LEU A 425 -69.74 20.36 -87.25
CA LEU A 425 -69.75 19.02 -87.84
C LEU A 425 -71.20 18.61 -88.16
N MET A 426 -71.57 18.59 -89.44
CA MET A 426 -72.85 18.03 -89.88
C MET A 426 -72.69 16.53 -90.17
N GLU A 427 -73.47 15.69 -89.48
CA GLU A 427 -73.56 14.25 -89.76
C GLU A 427 -74.87 13.92 -90.48
N ARG A 428 -74.78 13.13 -91.55
CA ARG A 428 -75.92 12.68 -92.33
C ARG A 428 -76.52 11.43 -91.70
N LYS A 429 -77.76 11.50 -91.20
CA LYS A 429 -78.59 10.31 -90.94
C LYS A 429 -79.97 10.53 -91.54
N ARG A 430 -80.38 9.63 -92.44
CA ARG A 430 -81.72 9.56 -93.06
C ARG A 430 -82.21 10.91 -93.60
N SER A 431 -81.46 11.46 -94.56
CA SER A 431 -81.85 12.55 -95.47
C SER A 431 -82.15 13.93 -94.86
N CYS A 432 -81.92 14.16 -93.57
CA CYS A 432 -81.92 15.51 -92.98
C CYS A 432 -80.53 15.86 -92.41
N TYR A 433 -80.09 17.11 -92.63
CA TYR A 433 -78.90 17.68 -91.98
C TYR A 433 -79.38 18.46 -90.75
N TYR A 434 -78.81 18.19 -89.56
CA TYR A 434 -79.08 18.97 -88.37
C TYR A 434 -77.78 19.47 -87.73
N CYS A 435 -77.82 20.67 -87.14
CA CYS A 435 -76.69 21.25 -86.43
C CYS A 435 -76.48 20.52 -85.10
N ARG A 436 -75.38 19.77 -85.00
CA ARG A 436 -74.92 19.21 -83.72
C ARG A 436 -73.81 20.10 -83.18
N VAL A 437 -74.08 20.85 -82.12
CA VAL A 437 -73.00 21.55 -81.38
C VAL A 437 -72.18 20.49 -80.65
N SER A 438 -71.09 20.05 -81.28
CA SER A 438 -70.17 19.09 -80.69
C SER A 438 -69.24 19.79 -79.69
N HIS A 439 -69.60 19.77 -78.41
CA HIS A 439 -68.65 20.05 -77.34
C HIS A 439 -67.83 18.79 -77.03
N LYS A 440 -66.86 18.46 -77.90
CA LYS A 440 -65.68 17.63 -77.59
C LYS A 440 -64.77 17.51 -78.82
N ILE A 441 -63.93 18.51 -79.02
CA ILE A 441 -62.57 18.29 -79.55
C ILE A 441 -61.66 18.76 -78.43
N SER A 442 -61.03 17.82 -77.74
CA SER A 442 -59.99 18.09 -76.76
C SER A 442 -58.69 18.41 -77.51
N PRO A 443 -58.09 19.60 -77.36
CA PRO A 443 -56.72 19.83 -77.81
C PRO A 443 -55.75 19.35 -76.73
N GLY A 444 -54.75 18.54 -77.07
CA GLY A 444 -53.69 18.22 -76.10
C GLY A 444 -52.91 16.93 -76.30
N LEU A 445 -52.39 16.69 -77.51
CA LEU A 445 -51.10 16.00 -77.65
C LEU A 445 -50.02 17.03 -77.30
N PHE A 446 -49.54 17.03 -76.06
CA PHE A 446 -48.27 17.68 -75.70
C PHE A 446 -47.25 16.59 -75.40
N TRP A 447 -46.35 16.39 -76.36
CA TRP A 447 -45.04 15.79 -76.14
C TRP A 447 -44.25 16.63 -75.13
N SER A 448 -43.60 15.96 -74.17
CA SER A 448 -42.64 16.57 -73.25
C SER A 448 -41.21 16.39 -73.78
N PRO A 449 -40.39 17.45 -73.92
CA PRO A 449 -38.97 17.32 -74.16
C PRO A 449 -38.16 17.39 -72.84
N GLY A 450 -37.10 16.58 -72.72
CA GLY A 450 -35.94 16.91 -71.88
C GLY A 450 -35.74 16.09 -70.60
N LYS A 451 -35.01 14.97 -70.69
CA LYS A 451 -34.14 14.49 -69.60
C LYS A 451 -32.70 14.89 -69.93
N ALA A 452 -32.15 15.86 -69.21
CA ALA A 452 -30.72 16.11 -69.12
C ALA A 452 -30.39 16.62 -67.71
N ALA A 453 -29.69 15.82 -66.92
CA ALA A 453 -28.94 16.27 -65.74
C ALA A 453 -27.79 15.29 -65.44
N ARG A 454 -26.61 15.59 -66.00
CA ARG A 454 -25.33 15.57 -65.27
C ARG A 454 -25.47 16.59 -64.12
N THR A 455 -24.85 16.53 -62.94
CA THR A 455 -23.49 16.13 -62.58
C THR A 455 -23.40 16.08 -61.06
N SER A 456 -22.48 15.29 -60.54
CA SER A 456 -22.02 15.32 -59.15
C SER A 456 -21.39 16.66 -58.77
N PHE A 457 -21.60 17.09 -57.53
CA PHE A 457 -20.72 18.04 -56.85
C PHE A 457 -20.43 17.52 -55.44
N ARG A 458 -19.14 17.46 -55.12
CA ARG A 458 -18.59 17.27 -53.78
C ARG A 458 -18.94 18.46 -52.90
N GLY A 459 -19.19 18.17 -51.63
CA GLY A 459 -19.14 19.06 -50.47
C GLY A 459 -18.92 18.20 -49.26
#